data_AF-A0A8S3U831-F1
#
_entry.id   AF-A0A8S3U831-F1
#
_cell.length_a   1.000
_cell.length_b   1.000
_cell.length_c   1.000
_cell.angle_alpha   90.00
_cell.angle_beta   90.00
_cell.angle_gamma   90.00
#
_symmetry.space_group_name_H-M   'P 1'
#
loop_
_entity.id
_entity.type
_entity.pdbx_description
1 polymer ?
#
loop_
_entity_poly.entity_id
_entity_poly.type
_entity_poly.pdbx_seq_one_letter_code
_entity_poly.pdbx_strand_id
1 'polypeptide(L)'
;MQHEIEKESKRYMDIIQGNFVDSYRNLTYKLVFSLFWVNNFCKNAKFVIKMDDDIITNIPLVVPYLAEKEKAGKTSDVLECQTITENSPVRERNNKWFVTLEEYPFTKFLPYCAGHSSIMSIDVVRKMYRASKNVPYFWLEDVYGSGFLSLLLKINLFMPTFYYESVLNGLHKSPCSLFYLDVLKNDSNALVLWNAITEHEKDSTVCKLF
;
A
#
# COMPACT_ATOMS: atom_id res chain seq x y z
N MET A 1 15.60 -21.31 3.98
CA MET A 1 14.74 -20.45 3.14
C MET A 1 15.55 -19.67 2.10
N GLN A 2 16.67 -19.03 2.46
CA GLN A 2 17.48 -18.20 1.54
C GLN A 2 17.81 -18.85 0.17
N HIS A 3 18.24 -20.12 0.16
CA HIS A 3 18.54 -20.84 -1.09
C HIS A 3 17.35 -20.94 -2.06
N GLU A 4 16.13 -21.10 -1.53
CA GLU A 4 14.92 -21.19 -2.36
C GLU A 4 14.55 -19.81 -2.92
N ILE A 5 14.71 -18.74 -2.12
CA ILE A 5 14.54 -17.35 -2.57
C ILE A 5 15.51 -17.03 -3.72
N GLU A 6 16.76 -17.48 -3.64
CA GLU A 6 17.75 -17.27 -4.71
C GLU A 6 17.39 -18.00 -6.00
N LYS A 7 16.81 -19.22 -5.91
CA LYS A 7 16.30 -19.94 -7.09
C LYS A 7 15.10 -19.23 -7.70
N GLU A 8 14.17 -18.78 -6.87
CA GLU A 8 12.98 -18.04 -7.30
C GLU A 8 13.37 -16.73 -8.00
N SER A 9 14.26 -15.95 -7.37
CA SER A 9 14.80 -14.71 -7.93
C SER A 9 15.47 -14.94 -9.28
N LYS A 10 16.27 -16.02 -9.43
CA LYS A 10 16.88 -16.40 -10.73
C LYS A 10 15.85 -16.80 -11.79
N ARG A 11 14.71 -17.35 -11.37
CA ARG A 11 13.67 -17.85 -12.27
C ARG A 11 12.73 -16.73 -12.75
N TYR A 12 12.26 -15.89 -11.84
CA TYR A 12 11.20 -14.92 -12.12
C TYR A 12 11.70 -13.47 -12.25
N MET A 13 12.89 -13.17 -11.70
CA MET A 13 13.55 -11.85 -11.81
C MET A 13 12.71 -10.67 -11.28
N ASP A 14 11.87 -10.93 -10.29
CA ASP A 14 10.92 -10.00 -9.68
C ASP A 14 11.19 -9.74 -8.18
N ILE A 15 12.20 -10.38 -7.60
CA ILE A 15 12.58 -10.21 -6.19
C ILE A 15 13.62 -9.10 -6.02
N ILE A 16 13.32 -8.18 -5.11
CA ILE A 16 14.27 -7.19 -4.58
C ILE A 16 14.50 -7.51 -3.10
N GLN A 17 15.73 -7.86 -2.74
CA GLN A 17 16.07 -8.24 -1.37
C GLN A 17 16.91 -7.14 -0.70
N GLY A 18 16.46 -6.69 0.48
CA GLY A 18 17.20 -5.75 1.35
C GLY A 18 17.94 -6.48 2.47
N ASN A 19 18.98 -5.85 3.02
CA ASN A 19 19.76 -6.41 4.13
C ASN A 19 19.24 -5.90 5.49
N PHE A 20 18.10 -6.42 5.93
CA PHE A 20 17.52 -6.16 7.25
C PHE A 20 16.68 -7.36 7.69
N VAL A 21 16.44 -7.48 9.01
CA VAL A 21 15.59 -8.55 9.54
C VAL A 21 14.13 -8.22 9.25
N ASP A 22 13.48 -9.05 8.44
CA ASP A 22 12.06 -8.89 8.11
C ASP A 22 11.20 -9.27 9.32
N SER A 23 10.61 -8.26 9.96
CA SER A 23 9.77 -8.41 11.15
C SER A 23 8.83 -7.20 11.26
N TYR A 24 7.73 -7.33 12.01
CA TYR A 24 6.77 -6.24 12.20
C TYR A 24 7.42 -4.94 12.68
N ARG A 25 8.37 -5.02 13.62
CA ARG A 25 9.10 -3.84 14.09
C ARG A 25 9.94 -3.22 12.96
N ASN A 26 10.45 -4.01 12.03
CA ASN A 26 11.33 -3.51 10.96
C ASN A 26 10.61 -3.18 9.65
N LEU A 27 9.28 -3.14 9.62
CA LEU A 27 8.53 -2.81 8.40
C LEU A 27 8.87 -1.40 7.88
N THR A 28 9.19 -0.45 8.75
CA THR A 28 9.65 0.88 8.31
C THR A 28 10.97 0.82 7.53
N TYR A 29 11.89 -0.11 7.86
CA TYR A 29 13.09 -0.29 7.03
C TYR A 29 12.74 -0.85 5.66
N LYS A 30 11.78 -1.78 5.58
CA LYS A 30 11.26 -2.30 4.31
C LYS A 30 10.62 -1.19 3.47
N LEU A 31 9.82 -0.31 4.09
CA LEU A 31 9.25 0.88 3.44
C LEU A 31 10.33 1.83 2.92
N VAL A 32 11.29 2.23 3.76
CA VAL A 32 12.35 3.17 3.33
C VAL A 32 13.22 2.55 2.22
N PHE A 33 13.48 1.24 2.29
CA PHE A 33 14.19 0.51 1.25
C PHE A 33 13.39 0.45 -0.07
N SER A 34 12.08 0.23 -0.03
CA SER A 34 11.25 0.25 -1.25
C SER A 34 11.21 1.63 -1.89
N LEU A 35 11.04 2.70 -1.08
CA LEU A 35 11.12 4.09 -1.54
C LEU A 35 12.48 4.40 -2.17
N PHE A 36 13.58 3.96 -1.54
CA PHE A 36 14.93 4.07 -2.08
C PHE A 36 15.04 3.37 -3.44
N TRP A 37 14.60 2.11 -3.53
CA TRP A 37 14.76 1.31 -4.73
C TRP A 37 13.98 1.92 -5.90
N VAL A 38 12.70 2.24 -5.69
CA VAL A 38 11.85 2.86 -6.71
C VAL A 38 12.42 4.21 -7.16
N ASN A 39 12.91 5.04 -6.23
CA ASN A 39 13.55 6.32 -6.56
C ASN A 39 14.76 6.16 -7.50
N ASN A 40 15.54 5.10 -7.35
CA ASN A 40 16.78 4.90 -8.11
C ASN A 40 16.55 4.14 -9.43
N PHE A 41 15.63 3.18 -9.45
CA PHE A 41 15.48 2.22 -10.55
C PHE A 41 14.20 2.40 -11.39
N CYS A 42 13.19 3.14 -10.90
CA CYS A 42 11.91 3.34 -11.61
C CYS A 42 11.68 4.79 -12.03
N LYS A 43 12.69 5.45 -12.61
CA LYS A 43 12.66 6.91 -12.86
C LYS A 43 11.52 7.40 -13.76
N ASN A 44 11.05 6.54 -14.66
CA ASN A 44 10.02 6.87 -15.66
C ASN A 44 8.59 6.45 -15.24
N ALA A 45 8.45 5.75 -14.11
CA ALA A 45 7.13 5.41 -13.58
C ALA A 45 6.34 6.70 -13.27
N LYS A 46 5.04 6.70 -13.55
CA LYS A 46 4.13 7.80 -13.18
C LYS A 46 3.53 7.57 -11.81
N PHE A 47 3.07 6.34 -11.60
CA PHE A 47 2.45 5.87 -10.37
C PHE A 47 3.17 4.62 -9.86
N VAL A 48 3.08 4.41 -8.56
CA VAL A 48 3.64 3.28 -7.83
C VAL A 48 2.54 2.78 -6.90
N ILE A 49 2.25 1.50 -6.99
CA ILE A 49 1.30 0.85 -6.09
C ILE A 49 2.12 0.06 -5.07
N LYS A 50 1.89 0.35 -3.78
CA LYS A 50 2.34 -0.49 -2.68
C LYS A 50 1.14 -1.32 -2.23
N MET A 51 1.32 -2.62 -2.07
CA MET A 51 0.32 -3.50 -1.47
C MET A 51 0.99 -4.57 -0.62
N ASP A 52 0.24 -5.13 0.33
CA ASP A 52 0.62 -6.35 1.04
C ASP A 52 0.33 -7.58 0.16
N ASP A 53 0.95 -8.71 0.49
CA ASP A 53 0.82 -9.98 -0.25
C ASP A 53 -0.54 -10.67 -0.04
N ASP A 54 -1.35 -10.17 0.89
CA ASP A 54 -2.73 -10.57 1.13
C ASP A 54 -3.76 -9.61 0.51
N ILE A 55 -3.33 -8.75 -0.40
CA ILE A 55 -4.20 -7.82 -1.14
C ILE A 55 -4.26 -8.16 -2.62
N ILE A 56 -5.49 -8.21 -3.12
CA ILE A 56 -5.78 -8.49 -4.52
C ILE A 56 -6.17 -7.18 -5.19
N THR A 57 -5.45 -6.85 -6.25
CA THR A 57 -5.66 -5.61 -7.01
C THR A 57 -6.52 -5.90 -8.23
N ASN A 58 -7.56 -5.09 -8.44
CA ASN A 58 -8.38 -5.12 -9.64
C ASN A 58 -7.65 -4.41 -10.79
N ILE A 59 -6.65 -5.09 -11.37
CA ILE A 59 -5.82 -4.55 -12.45
C ILE A 59 -6.65 -4.03 -13.64
N PRO A 60 -7.73 -4.71 -14.10
CA PRO A 60 -8.61 -4.19 -15.15
C PRO A 60 -9.24 -2.83 -14.85
N LEU A 61 -9.43 -2.45 -13.58
CA LEU A 61 -9.94 -1.13 -13.18
C LEU A 61 -8.84 -0.14 -12.83
N VAL A 62 -7.82 -0.58 -12.10
CA VAL A 62 -6.74 0.30 -11.63
C VAL A 62 -5.93 0.87 -12.80
N VAL A 63 -5.66 0.08 -13.84
CA VAL A 63 -4.86 0.56 -14.97
C VAL A 63 -5.59 1.68 -15.75
N PRO A 64 -6.84 1.51 -16.19
CA PRO A 64 -7.59 2.61 -16.82
C PRO A 64 -7.81 3.80 -15.89
N TYR A 65 -8.06 3.57 -14.59
CA TYR A 65 -8.18 4.64 -13.60
C TYR A 65 -6.93 5.54 -13.55
N LEU A 66 -5.74 4.93 -13.50
CA LEU A 66 -4.47 5.65 -13.52
C LEU A 66 -4.19 6.32 -14.88
N ALA A 67 -4.58 5.66 -15.98
CA ALA A 67 -4.45 6.23 -17.32
C ALA A 67 -5.31 7.50 -17.49
N GLU A 68 -6.53 7.53 -16.98
CA GLU A 68 -7.38 8.73 -17.01
C GLU A 68 -6.82 9.86 -16.12
N LYS A 69 -6.23 9.53 -14.96
CA LYS A 69 -5.48 10.53 -14.17
C LYS A 69 -4.30 11.10 -14.94
N GLU A 70 -3.55 10.25 -15.62
CA GLU A 70 -2.43 10.70 -16.45
C GLU A 70 -2.89 11.63 -17.57
N LYS A 71 -3.94 11.27 -18.31
CA LYS A 71 -4.56 12.13 -19.33
C LYS A 71 -5.04 13.47 -18.77
N ALA A 72 -5.57 13.47 -17.55
CA ALA A 72 -6.00 14.67 -16.84
C ALA A 72 -4.84 15.49 -16.22
N GLY A 73 -3.58 15.08 -16.43
CA GLY A 73 -2.39 15.75 -15.87
C GLY A 73 -2.19 15.54 -14.37
N LYS A 74 -2.95 14.64 -13.72
CA LYS A 74 -2.92 14.38 -12.27
C LYS A 74 -1.85 13.33 -11.91
N THR A 75 -0.59 13.62 -12.24
CA THR A 75 0.55 12.68 -12.06
C THR A 75 1.53 13.10 -10.96
N SER A 76 1.18 14.10 -10.16
CA SER A 76 2.01 14.64 -9.08
C SER A 76 1.20 14.90 -7.82
N ASP A 77 1.85 14.84 -6.65
CA ASP A 77 1.21 15.03 -5.34
C ASP A 77 0.02 14.08 -5.09
N VAL A 78 0.07 12.89 -5.70
CA VAL A 78 -0.90 11.80 -5.53
C VAL A 78 -0.45 10.87 -4.42
N LEU A 79 -1.27 10.74 -3.38
CA LEU A 79 -1.21 9.70 -2.36
C LEU A 79 -2.64 9.23 -2.04
N GLU A 80 -3.02 8.08 -2.60
CA GLU A 80 -4.38 7.55 -2.50
C GLU A 80 -4.41 6.25 -1.73
N CYS A 81 -5.33 6.16 -0.75
CA CYS A 81 -5.40 5.04 0.17
C CYS A 81 -6.71 5.04 0.97
N GLN A 82 -7.01 3.93 1.64
CA GLN A 82 -7.99 3.94 2.72
C GLN A 82 -7.42 4.78 3.86
N THR A 83 -8.01 5.94 4.13
CA THR A 83 -7.52 6.85 5.17
C THR A 83 -8.07 6.46 6.55
N ILE A 84 -7.19 6.37 7.53
CA ILE A 84 -7.49 6.14 8.94
C ILE A 84 -7.30 7.45 9.70
N THR A 85 -8.38 7.97 10.30
CA THR A 85 -8.37 9.25 11.04
C THR A 85 -8.57 9.08 12.53
N GLU A 86 -9.22 8.00 12.97
CA GLU A 86 -9.62 7.77 14.36
C GLU A 86 -8.96 6.52 14.93
N ASN A 87 -7.64 6.52 15.03
CA ASN A 87 -6.88 5.44 15.67
C ASN A 87 -5.94 5.95 16.76
N SER A 88 -5.78 5.17 17.82
CA SER A 88 -4.96 5.50 18.99
C SER A 88 -3.83 4.47 19.16
N PRO A 89 -2.64 4.87 19.62
CA PRO A 89 -1.56 3.93 19.88
C PRO A 89 -1.98 2.93 20.97
N VAL A 90 -1.80 1.64 20.69
CA VAL A 90 -2.17 0.59 21.65
C VAL A 90 -1.19 0.61 22.81
N ARG A 91 -1.70 0.73 24.04
CA ARG A 91 -0.90 0.82 25.28
C ARG A 91 -0.86 -0.47 26.09
N GLU A 92 -1.46 -1.54 25.58
CA GLU A 92 -1.40 -2.87 26.17
C GLU A 92 -0.12 -3.60 25.77
N ARG A 93 0.73 -3.94 26.75
CA ARG A 93 2.07 -4.51 26.52
C ARG A 93 2.09 -5.80 25.69
N ASN A 94 1.05 -6.63 25.83
CA ASN A 94 0.97 -7.93 25.14
C ASN A 94 0.36 -7.82 23.74
N ASN A 95 -0.04 -6.62 23.31
CA ASN A 95 -0.58 -6.41 21.99
C ASN A 95 0.57 -6.30 20.96
N LYS A 96 0.42 -6.96 19.81
CA LYS A 96 1.41 -6.88 18.72
C LYS A 96 1.67 -5.44 18.26
N TRP A 97 0.70 -4.54 18.43
CA TRP A 97 0.75 -3.12 18.08
C TRP A 97 1.11 -2.19 19.26
N PHE A 98 1.69 -2.74 20.34
CA PHE A 98 2.04 -1.97 21.53
C PHE A 98 3.05 -0.84 21.23
N VAL A 99 2.68 0.40 21.58
CA VAL A 99 3.51 1.59 21.47
C VAL A 99 3.68 2.20 22.85
N THR A 100 4.92 2.44 23.26
CA THR A 100 5.26 3.10 24.52
C THR A 100 5.02 4.61 24.45
N LEU A 101 4.91 5.28 25.61
CA LEU A 101 4.80 6.73 25.67
C LEU A 101 6.09 7.43 25.20
N GLU A 102 7.24 6.77 25.32
CA GLU A 102 8.52 7.26 24.82
C GLU A 102 8.55 7.25 23.28
N GLU A 103 8.06 6.18 22.65
CA GLU A 103 7.96 6.10 21.20
C GLU A 103 6.95 7.09 20.60
N TYR A 104 5.82 7.30 21.29
CA TYR A 104 4.78 8.22 20.84
C TYR A 104 3.99 8.76 22.04
N PRO A 105 4.17 10.04 22.44
CA PRO A 105 3.56 10.57 23.66
C PRO A 105 2.09 10.99 23.50
N PHE A 106 1.58 11.07 22.27
CA PHE A 106 0.21 11.54 22.02
C PHE A 106 -0.82 10.42 22.14
N THR A 107 -2.08 10.80 22.33
CA THR A 107 -3.20 9.88 22.52
C THR A 107 -3.81 9.40 21.21
N LYS A 108 -3.63 10.14 20.11
CA LYS A 108 -4.12 9.80 18.76
C LYS A 108 -2.99 9.83 17.75
N PHE A 109 -3.02 8.92 16.79
CA PHE A 109 -2.18 9.02 15.60
C PHE A 109 -2.63 10.17 14.71
N LEU A 110 -1.69 10.73 13.95
CA LEU A 110 -2.02 11.59 12.82
C LEU A 110 -2.77 10.79 11.75
N PRO A 111 -3.61 11.39 10.90
CA PRO A 111 -4.22 10.70 9.78
C PRO A 111 -3.18 10.01 8.90
N TYR A 112 -3.44 8.77 8.51
CA TYR A 112 -2.52 7.94 7.74
C TYR A 112 -3.29 6.97 6.83
N CYS A 113 -2.63 6.40 5.84
CA CYS A 113 -3.12 5.33 4.99
C CYS A 113 -3.09 3.99 5.74
N ALA A 114 -4.15 3.21 5.68
CA ALA A 114 -4.12 1.83 6.15
C ALA A 114 -2.99 1.05 5.43
N GLY A 115 -2.22 0.26 6.19
CA GLY A 115 -0.98 -0.34 5.70
C GLY A 115 -1.13 -1.24 4.46
N HIS A 116 -2.30 -1.84 4.23
CA HIS A 116 -2.47 -2.87 3.21
C HIS A 116 -2.28 -2.40 1.77
N SER A 117 -2.60 -1.15 1.41
CA SER A 117 -2.37 -0.64 0.04
C SER A 117 -2.29 0.88 -0.05
N SER A 118 -1.53 1.38 -1.03
CA SER A 118 -1.53 2.80 -1.43
C SER A 118 -1.09 2.98 -2.88
N ILE A 119 -1.61 4.03 -3.52
CA ILE A 119 -1.16 4.52 -4.83
C ILE A 119 -0.41 5.84 -4.61
N MET A 120 0.81 5.92 -5.11
CA MET A 120 1.65 7.09 -5.03
C MET A 120 2.08 7.56 -6.41
N SER A 121 2.10 8.88 -6.62
CA SER A 121 2.86 9.48 -7.72
C SER A 121 4.37 9.35 -7.47
N ILE A 122 5.15 9.28 -8.55
CA ILE A 122 6.61 9.08 -8.43
C ILE A 122 7.31 10.23 -7.69
N ASP A 123 6.80 11.46 -7.76
CA ASP A 123 7.36 12.59 -7.00
C ASP A 123 7.08 12.46 -5.49
N VAL A 124 5.91 11.94 -5.09
CA VAL A 124 5.61 11.61 -3.68
C VAL A 124 6.60 10.57 -3.15
N VAL A 125 6.87 9.49 -3.89
CA VAL A 125 7.88 8.48 -3.51
C VAL A 125 9.26 9.13 -3.29
N ARG A 126 9.67 10.01 -4.19
CA ARG A 126 10.96 10.73 -4.10
C ARG A 126 11.01 11.67 -2.90
N LYS A 127 9.94 12.44 -2.66
CA LYS A 127 9.82 13.36 -1.52
C LYS A 127 9.88 12.58 -0.20
N MET A 128 9.13 11.49 -0.09
CA MET A 128 9.11 10.61 1.09
C MET A 128 10.48 9.98 1.34
N TYR A 129 11.15 9.42 0.32
CA TYR A 129 12.49 8.88 0.49
C TYR A 129 13.48 9.93 1.04
N ARG A 130 13.45 11.16 0.51
CA ARG A 130 14.33 12.24 0.98
C ARG A 130 14.01 12.66 2.41
N ALA A 131 12.73 12.78 2.75
CA ALA A 131 12.28 13.13 4.10
C ALA A 131 12.66 12.05 5.12
N SER A 132 12.56 10.77 4.76
CA SER A 132 12.83 9.64 5.66
C SER A 132 14.24 9.65 6.27
N LYS A 133 15.20 10.30 5.61
CA LYS A 133 16.58 10.44 6.11
C LYS A 133 16.70 11.34 7.33
N ASN A 134 15.73 12.22 7.57
CA ASN A 134 15.76 13.23 8.63
C ASN A 134 14.61 13.08 9.64
N VAL A 135 13.65 12.18 9.38
CA VAL A 135 12.54 11.91 10.30
C VAL A 135 12.92 10.72 11.18
N PRO A 136 12.89 10.86 12.52
CA PRO A 136 13.19 9.77 13.44
C PRO A 136 12.35 8.53 13.13
N TYR A 137 13.01 7.39 13.19
CA TYR A 137 12.37 6.10 12.91
C TYR A 137 11.19 5.87 13.87
N PHE A 138 10.09 5.38 13.29
CA PHE A 138 8.93 4.87 14.02
C PHE A 138 8.52 3.56 13.35
N TRP A 139 8.27 2.53 14.15
CA TRP A 139 8.25 1.15 13.67
C TRP A 139 6.96 0.75 12.93
N LEU A 140 5.85 1.48 13.16
CA LEU A 140 4.63 1.36 12.37
C LEU A 140 4.83 2.12 11.06
N GLU A 141 5.03 1.39 9.97
CA GLU A 141 5.43 1.93 8.68
C GLU A 141 4.35 2.78 8.01
N ASP A 142 3.08 2.44 8.24
CA ASP A 142 1.92 3.15 7.73
C ASP A 142 1.77 4.52 8.40
N VAL A 143 1.87 4.56 9.74
CA VAL A 143 1.91 5.80 10.54
C VAL A 143 3.16 6.63 10.22
N TYR A 144 4.33 5.99 10.10
CA TYR A 144 5.57 6.68 9.75
C TYR A 144 5.50 7.30 8.35
N GLY A 145 5.21 6.48 7.34
CA GLY A 145 5.25 6.88 5.93
C GLY A 145 4.13 7.85 5.60
N SER A 146 2.89 7.39 5.70
CA SER A 146 1.73 8.16 5.24
C SER A 146 1.18 9.14 6.28
N GLY A 147 1.57 9.00 7.55
CA GLY A 147 1.30 9.99 8.59
C GLY A 147 2.44 11.01 8.71
N PHE A 148 3.59 10.62 9.25
CA PHE A 148 4.66 11.57 9.58
C PHE A 148 5.30 12.21 8.34
N LEU A 149 5.69 11.41 7.33
CA LEU A 149 6.33 11.97 6.14
C LEU A 149 5.34 12.81 5.32
N SER A 150 4.10 12.33 5.11
CA SER A 150 3.08 13.08 4.38
C SER A 150 2.76 14.42 5.04
N LEU A 151 2.61 14.44 6.37
CA LEU A 151 2.34 15.68 7.10
C LEU A 151 3.50 16.68 6.95
N LEU A 152 4.74 16.21 7.15
CA LEU A 152 5.93 17.06 6.98
C LEU A 152 6.02 17.65 5.57
N LEU A 153 5.66 16.85 4.56
CA LEU A 153 5.71 17.21 3.14
C LEU A 153 4.45 17.94 2.65
N LYS A 154 3.43 18.11 3.49
CA LYS A 154 2.12 18.69 3.14
C LYS A 154 1.42 17.95 1.99
N ILE A 155 1.56 16.63 1.94
CA ILE A 155 0.88 15.77 0.98
C ILE A 155 -0.50 15.41 1.54
N ASN A 156 -1.54 15.66 0.75
CA ASN A 156 -2.91 15.31 1.14
C ASN A 156 -3.16 13.81 0.93
N LEU A 157 -3.79 13.18 1.91
CA LEU A 157 -4.33 11.83 1.78
C LEU A 157 -5.68 11.91 1.06
N PHE A 158 -5.86 11.09 0.03
CA PHE A 158 -7.13 10.98 -0.68
C PHE A 158 -7.65 9.55 -0.62
N MET A 159 -8.92 9.37 -0.26
CA MET A 159 -9.59 8.08 -0.32
C MET A 159 -10.57 8.07 -1.49
N PRO A 160 -10.25 7.40 -2.61
CA PRO A 160 -11.21 7.16 -3.68
C PRO A 160 -12.45 6.44 -3.16
N THR A 161 -13.64 6.80 -3.68
CA THR A 161 -14.92 6.21 -3.27
C THR A 161 -14.94 4.67 -3.35
N PHE A 162 -14.22 4.11 -4.32
CA PHE A 162 -14.16 2.68 -4.59
C PHE A 162 -12.77 2.10 -4.28
N TYR A 163 -12.06 2.69 -3.32
CA TYR A 163 -10.67 2.32 -3.06
C TYR A 163 -10.52 0.88 -2.59
N TYR A 164 -11.28 0.47 -1.57
CA TYR A 164 -11.07 -0.79 -0.88
C TYR A 164 -12.39 -1.43 -0.44
N GLU A 165 -12.45 -2.76 -0.53
CA GLU A 165 -13.54 -3.56 0.00
C GLU A 165 -13.05 -4.80 0.75
N SER A 166 -13.56 -4.99 1.98
CA SER A 166 -13.33 -6.20 2.75
C SER A 166 -14.28 -7.31 2.29
N VAL A 167 -13.74 -8.39 1.74
CA VAL A 167 -14.52 -9.54 1.28
C VAL A 167 -14.70 -10.51 2.45
N LEU A 168 -15.86 -10.47 3.10
CA LEU A 168 -16.21 -11.40 4.17
C LEU A 168 -17.11 -12.51 3.64
N ASN A 169 -16.77 -13.76 3.92
CA ASN A 169 -17.55 -14.96 3.56
C ASN A 169 -17.81 -15.13 2.05
N GLY A 170 -16.88 -14.71 1.19
CA GLY A 170 -16.95 -14.93 -0.27
C GLY A 170 -18.04 -14.13 -1.00
N LEU A 171 -18.68 -13.16 -0.33
CA LEU A 171 -19.66 -12.27 -0.94
C LEU A 171 -19.02 -10.93 -1.29
N HIS A 172 -18.81 -10.70 -2.59
CA HIS A 172 -18.48 -9.39 -3.14
C HIS A 172 -19.74 -8.51 -3.13
N LYS A 173 -19.68 -7.36 -2.46
CA LYS A 173 -20.75 -6.36 -2.54
C LYS A 173 -20.57 -5.45 -3.76
N SER A 174 -19.34 -5.25 -4.24
CA SER A 174 -19.07 -4.48 -5.46
C SER A 174 -17.90 -5.05 -6.30
N PRO A 175 -18.11 -5.32 -7.60
CA PRO A 175 -17.03 -5.67 -8.52
C PRO A 175 -16.14 -4.47 -8.90
N CYS A 176 -16.45 -3.27 -8.40
CA CYS A 176 -15.82 -2.01 -8.83
C CYS A 176 -14.78 -1.46 -7.85
N SER A 177 -14.38 -2.23 -6.84
CA SER A 177 -13.34 -1.81 -5.90
C SER A 177 -11.95 -1.99 -6.50
N LEU A 178 -11.04 -1.04 -6.24
CA LEU A 178 -9.67 -1.09 -6.76
C LEU A 178 -8.83 -2.17 -6.06
N PHE A 179 -9.05 -2.33 -4.75
CA PHE A 179 -8.34 -3.28 -3.90
C PHE A 179 -9.32 -4.12 -3.08
N TYR A 180 -9.00 -5.41 -2.95
CA TYR A 180 -9.74 -6.37 -2.15
C TYR A 180 -8.80 -7.06 -1.16
N LEU A 181 -9.27 -7.25 0.07
CA LEU A 181 -8.53 -8.07 1.06
C LEU A 181 -8.76 -9.56 0.81
N ASP A 182 -7.67 -10.32 0.62
CA ASP A 182 -7.72 -11.78 0.72
C ASP A 182 -7.73 -12.19 2.19
N VAL A 183 -8.94 -12.35 2.73
CA VAL A 183 -9.17 -12.70 4.14
C VAL A 183 -8.63 -14.09 4.49
N LEU A 184 -8.36 -14.95 3.50
CA LEU A 184 -8.03 -16.36 3.73
C LEU A 184 -6.56 -16.69 3.52
N LYS A 185 -5.76 -15.78 2.95
CA LYS A 185 -4.30 -15.93 2.70
C LYS A 185 -3.94 -17.29 2.11
N ASN A 186 -4.63 -17.71 1.05
CA ASN A 186 -4.33 -18.94 0.34
C ASN A 186 -4.54 -18.72 -1.16
N ASP A 187 -3.56 -19.13 -1.97
CA ASP A 187 -3.51 -19.05 -3.43
C ASP A 187 -4.84 -19.44 -4.11
N SER A 188 -5.55 -20.42 -3.56
CA SER A 188 -6.85 -20.85 -4.09
C SER A 188 -7.91 -19.74 -4.04
N ASN A 189 -7.93 -18.93 -2.98
CA ASN A 189 -8.89 -17.84 -2.83
C ASN A 189 -8.51 -16.63 -3.68
N ALA A 190 -7.20 -16.37 -3.82
CA ALA A 190 -6.72 -15.35 -4.74
C ALA A 190 -7.12 -15.64 -6.18
N LEU A 191 -7.01 -16.90 -6.63
CA LEU A 191 -7.45 -17.32 -7.95
C LEU A 191 -8.97 -17.24 -8.13
N VAL A 192 -9.75 -17.64 -7.11
CA VAL A 192 -11.22 -17.52 -7.14
C VAL A 192 -11.63 -16.05 -7.27
N LEU A 193 -11.00 -15.17 -6.49
CA LEU A 193 -11.28 -13.74 -6.56
C LEU A 193 -10.85 -13.15 -7.90
N TRP A 194 -9.66 -13.51 -8.40
CA TRP A 194 -9.18 -13.07 -9.70
C TRP A 194 -10.12 -13.50 -10.84
N ASN A 195 -10.62 -14.73 -10.80
CA ASN A 195 -11.60 -15.21 -11.77
C ASN A 195 -12.91 -14.43 -11.68
N ALA A 196 -13.41 -14.15 -10.47
CA ALA A 196 -14.60 -13.33 -10.29
C ALA A 196 -14.41 -11.90 -10.84
N ILE A 197 -13.27 -11.26 -10.56
CA ILE A 197 -12.91 -9.93 -11.09
C ILE A 197 -12.91 -9.92 -12.62
N THR A 198 -12.28 -10.93 -13.24
CA THR A 198 -12.12 -11.00 -14.70
C THR A 198 -13.36 -11.50 -15.43
N GLU A 199 -14.24 -12.25 -14.78
CA GLU A 199 -15.55 -12.63 -15.33
C GLU A 199 -16.48 -11.42 -15.47
N HIS A 200 -16.47 -10.51 -14.48
CA HIS A 200 -17.27 -9.27 -14.53
C HIS A 200 -16.80 -8.28 -15.60
N GLU A 201 -15.54 -8.35 -16.05
CA GLU A 201 -15.01 -7.54 -17.16
C GLU A 201 -15.70 -7.85 -18.50
N LYS A 202 -16.14 -9.11 -18.71
CA LYS A 202 -16.82 -9.53 -19.93
C LYS A 202 -18.20 -8.90 -20.08
N ASP A 203 -18.75 -8.35 -19.01
CA ASP A 203 -20.00 -7.63 -18.97
C ASP A 203 -19.68 -6.12 -18.99
N SER A 204 -19.37 -5.60 -20.18
CA SER A 204 -18.70 -4.30 -20.49
C SER A 204 -19.41 -3.03 -20.00
N THR A 205 -20.36 -3.15 -19.08
CA THR A 205 -21.20 -2.09 -18.53
C THR A 205 -21.16 -1.96 -17.01
N VAL A 206 -20.53 -2.91 -16.29
CA VAL A 206 -20.68 -3.03 -14.82
C VAL A 206 -19.93 -1.94 -14.06
N CYS A 207 -18.69 -1.64 -14.43
CA CYS A 207 -17.90 -0.56 -13.83
C CYS A 207 -17.58 0.47 -14.91
N LYS A 208 -18.57 1.28 -15.30
CA LYS A 208 -18.30 2.44 -16.16
C LYS A 208 -17.22 3.26 -15.46
N LEU A 209 -16.08 3.45 -16.14
CA LEU A 209 -15.05 4.39 -15.72
C LEU A 209 -15.76 5.72 -15.47
N PHE A 210 -15.90 6.05 -14.19
CA PHE A 210 -16.70 7.17 -13.70
C PHE A 210 -16.15 8.50 -14.21
#